data_AF-A0AAP0VT48-F1
#
_entry.id   AF-A0AAP0VT48-F1
#
_cell.length_a   1.000
_cell.length_b   1.000
_cell.length_c   1.000
_cell.angle_alpha   90.00
_cell.angle_beta   90.00
_cell.angle_gamma   90.00
#
_symmetry.space_group_name_H-M   'P 1'
#
loop_
_entity.id
_entity.type
_entity.pdbx_description
1 polymer ?
#
loop_
_entity_poly.entity_id
_entity_poly.type
_entity_poly.pdbx_seq_one_letter_code
_entity_poly.pdbx_strand_id
1 'polypeptide(L)'
;MSDFPFDCTTDPVETEVSQALAGYKMALINAHYRNFWHRFLCKLKDEEALKNERILVIQEKLCRVVVNKSPEHIQALKRISDEQSDAARLQDKFSNLIDTSCQSAKSGIDHVKRR
;
A
#
# COMPACT_ATOMS: atom_id res chain seq x y z
N MET A 1 19.56 -22.86 3.80
CA MET A 1 18.80 -22.07 4.78
C MET A 1 19.33 -20.66 4.68
N SER A 2 18.61 -19.80 3.97
CA SER A 2 18.91 -18.37 3.89
C SER A 2 18.23 -17.70 5.08
N ASP A 3 19.00 -17.42 6.12
CA ASP A 3 18.60 -16.54 7.20
C ASP A 3 18.46 -15.13 6.62
N PHE A 4 17.24 -14.82 6.16
CA PHE A 4 16.83 -13.43 5.98
C PHE A 4 16.79 -12.83 7.39
N PRO A 5 17.57 -11.77 7.68
CA PRO A 5 17.29 -10.99 8.86
C PRO A 5 15.93 -10.36 8.61
N PHE A 6 14.88 -10.96 9.18
CA PHE A 6 13.73 -10.19 9.57
C PHE A 6 14.28 -9.22 10.61
N ASP A 7 14.74 -8.08 10.13
CA ASP A 7 15.02 -6.92 10.95
C ASP A 7 13.67 -6.62 11.60
N CYS A 8 13.49 -7.12 12.82
CA CYS A 8 12.31 -6.87 13.63
C CYS A 8 12.39 -5.39 13.98
N THR A 9 11.91 -4.53 13.09
CA THR A 9 11.84 -3.10 13.35
C THR A 9 11.03 -2.90 14.62
N THR A 10 11.70 -2.48 15.69
CA THR A 10 11.17 -2.31 17.05
C THR A 10 10.16 -1.16 17.16
N ASP A 11 9.73 -0.58 16.04
CA ASP A 11 8.71 0.46 15.99
C ASP A 11 7.33 -0.18 15.75
N PRO A 12 6.38 -0.06 16.70
CA PRO A 12 5.03 -0.57 16.52
C PRO A 12 4.33 0.01 15.27
N VAL A 13 4.68 1.23 14.87
CA VAL A 13 4.11 1.89 13.68
C VAL A 13 4.54 1.18 12.40
N GLU A 14 5.82 0.83 12.28
CA GLU A 14 6.33 0.14 11.09
C GLU A 14 5.79 -1.29 11.00
N THR A 15 5.59 -1.95 12.15
CA THR A 15 4.97 -3.27 12.22
C THR A 15 3.49 -3.21 11.76
N GLU A 16 2.73 -2.23 12.21
CA GLU A 16 1.34 -2.03 11.76
C GLU A 16 1.26 -1.78 10.24
N VAL A 17 2.11 -0.89 9.72
CA VAL A 17 2.14 -0.55 8.29
C VAL A 17 2.60 -1.74 7.45
N SER A 18 3.68 -2.43 7.84
CA SER A 18 4.20 -3.59 7.11
C SER A 18 3.19 -4.74 7.07
N GLN A 19 2.50 -5.02 8.18
CA GLN A 19 1.46 -6.05 8.22
C GLN A 19 0.29 -5.71 7.27
N ALA A 20 -0.16 -4.47 7.27
CA ALA A 20 -1.21 -4.02 6.34
C ALA A 20 -0.77 -4.14 4.87
N LEU A 21 0.46 -3.72 4.56
CA LEU A 21 1.04 -3.81 3.22
C LEU A 21 1.22 -5.26 2.76
N ALA A 22 1.62 -6.17 3.65
CA ALA A 22 1.73 -7.59 3.34
C ALA A 22 0.36 -8.18 2.93
N GLY A 23 -0.71 -7.83 3.67
CA GLY A 23 -2.08 -8.23 3.33
C GLY A 23 -2.54 -7.68 1.98
N TYR A 24 -2.28 -6.41 1.71
CA TYR A 24 -2.59 -5.77 0.43
C TYR A 24 -1.79 -6.40 -0.73
N LYS A 25 -0.50 -6.68 -0.53
CA LYS A 25 0.36 -7.32 -1.53
C LYS A 25 -0.09 -8.74 -1.88
N MET A 26 -0.46 -9.54 -0.88
CA MET A 26 -1.03 -10.87 -1.13
C MET A 26 -2.33 -10.77 -1.92
N ALA A 27 -3.18 -9.79 -1.64
CA ALA A 27 -4.39 -9.55 -2.41
C ALA A 27 -4.10 -9.12 -3.86
N LEU A 28 -3.08 -8.29 -4.10
CA LEU A 28 -2.64 -7.90 -5.44
C LEU A 28 -2.18 -9.10 -6.28
N ILE A 29 -1.42 -10.01 -5.65
CA ILE A 29 -0.94 -11.25 -6.28
C ILE A 29 -2.13 -12.17 -6.61
N ASN A 30 -3.02 -12.40 -5.64
CA ASN A 30 -4.19 -13.28 -5.81
C ASN A 30 -5.22 -12.75 -6.81
N ALA A 31 -5.41 -11.43 -6.87
CA ALA A 31 -6.30 -10.79 -7.84
C ALA A 31 -5.67 -10.69 -9.23
N HIS A 32 -4.43 -11.16 -9.45
CA HIS A 32 -3.71 -11.00 -10.70
C HIS A 32 -3.89 -9.57 -11.27
N TYR A 33 -3.78 -8.55 -10.41
CA TYR A 33 -4.40 -7.22 -10.54
C TYR A 33 -4.12 -6.45 -11.85
N ARG A 34 -3.14 -6.89 -12.64
CA ARG A 34 -2.78 -6.30 -13.94
C ARG A 34 -2.92 -7.22 -15.14
N ASN A 35 -3.32 -8.47 -14.93
CA ASN A 35 -3.59 -9.36 -16.04
C ASN A 35 -4.90 -8.92 -16.68
N PHE A 36 -4.83 -8.62 -17.98
CA PHE A 36 -6.00 -8.44 -18.83
C PHE A 36 -7.01 -9.58 -18.63
N TRP A 37 -6.52 -10.78 -18.33
CA TRP A 37 -7.28 -11.96 -17.94
C TRP A 37 -8.14 -11.79 -16.70
N HIS A 38 -7.67 -11.14 -15.63
CA HIS A 38 -8.49 -10.89 -14.45
C HIS A 38 -9.68 -9.99 -14.80
N ARG A 39 -9.42 -8.91 -15.54
CA ARG A 39 -10.50 -8.01 -16.01
C ARG A 39 -11.47 -8.72 -16.94
N PHE A 40 -10.98 -9.67 -17.74
CA PHE A 40 -11.81 -10.51 -18.60
C PHE A 40 -12.66 -11.50 -17.79
N LEU A 41 -12.07 -12.21 -16.82
CA LEU A 41 -12.78 -13.14 -15.94
C LEU A 41 -13.83 -12.43 -15.09
N CYS A 42 -13.52 -11.26 -14.54
CA CYS A 42 -14.51 -10.41 -13.87
C CYS A 42 -15.67 -10.01 -14.79
N LYS A 43 -15.43 -9.74 -16.08
CA LYS A 43 -16.51 -9.47 -17.06
C LYS A 43 -17.36 -10.70 -17.33
N LEU A 44 -16.76 -11.89 -17.30
CA LEU A 44 -17.47 -13.17 -17.41
C LEU A 44 -18.20 -13.58 -16.13
N LYS A 45 -18.17 -12.74 -15.08
CA LYS A 45 -18.74 -13.02 -13.76
C LYS A 45 -18.20 -14.29 -13.11
N ASP A 46 -16.95 -14.61 -13.39
CA ASP A 46 -16.26 -15.68 -12.68
C ASP A 46 -16.25 -15.40 -11.17
N GLU A 47 -16.75 -16.35 -10.37
CA GLU A 47 -16.95 -16.15 -8.94
C GLU A 47 -15.63 -15.97 -8.18
N GLU A 48 -14.57 -16.66 -8.63
CA GLU A 48 -13.25 -16.61 -8.02
C GLU A 48 -12.57 -15.26 -8.31
N ALA A 49 -12.63 -14.80 -9.56
CA ALA A 49 -12.13 -13.48 -9.94
C ALA A 49 -12.87 -12.36 -9.18
N LEU A 50 -14.21 -12.43 -9.07
CA LEU A 50 -14.99 -11.45 -8.32
C LEU A 50 -14.69 -11.48 -6.81
N LYS A 51 -14.45 -12.67 -6.24
CA LYS A 51 -14.08 -12.81 -4.83
C LYS A 51 -12.70 -12.19 -4.57
N ASN A 52 -11.73 -12.45 -5.43
CA ASN A 52 -10.38 -11.89 -5.30
C ASN A 52 -10.39 -10.37 -5.48
N GLU A 53 -11.20 -9.84 -6.41
CA GLU A 53 -11.42 -8.40 -6.57
C GLU A 53 -12.00 -7.77 -5.29
N ARG A 54 -13.00 -8.40 -4.69
CA ARG A 54 -13.59 -7.92 -3.43
C ARG A 54 -12.57 -7.92 -2.29
N ILE A 55 -11.77 -8.98 -2.16
CA ILE A 55 -10.71 -9.07 -1.16
C ILE A 55 -9.70 -7.95 -1.36
N LEU A 56 -9.29 -7.68 -2.61
CA LEU A 56 -8.37 -6.60 -2.92
C LEU A 56 -8.94 -5.24 -2.50
N VAL A 57 -10.19 -4.94 -2.83
CA VAL A 57 -10.83 -3.67 -2.45
C VAL A 57 -10.93 -3.52 -0.93
N ILE A 58 -11.24 -4.60 -0.21
CA ILE A 58 -11.30 -4.57 1.26
C ILE A 58 -9.91 -4.30 1.84
N GLN A 59 -8.89 -5.02 1.35
CA GLN A 59 -7.52 -4.84 1.83
C GLN A 59 -6.98 -3.46 1.49
N GLU A 60 -7.27 -2.91 0.31
CA GLU A 60 -6.87 -1.55 -0.05
C GLU A 60 -7.45 -0.53 0.95
N LYS A 61 -8.74 -0.65 1.29
CA LYS A 61 -9.39 0.24 2.27
C LYS A 61 -8.77 0.12 3.66
N LEU A 62 -8.52 -1.10 4.13
CA LEU A 62 -7.87 -1.33 5.42
C LEU A 62 -6.45 -0.73 5.43
N CYS A 63 -5.69 -0.94 4.35
CA CYS A 63 -4.35 -0.40 4.21
C CYS A 63 -4.36 1.14 4.23
N ARG A 64 -5.31 1.77 3.52
CA ARG A 64 -5.49 3.24 3.56
C ARG A 64 -5.78 3.76 4.96
N VAL A 65 -6.63 3.07 5.73
CA VAL A 65 -6.95 3.47 7.11
C VAL A 65 -5.71 3.42 8.00
N VAL A 66 -4.89 2.38 7.89
CA VAL A 66 -3.66 2.22 8.69
C VAL A 66 -2.60 3.23 8.27
N VAL A 67 -2.32 3.35 6.97
CA VAL A 67 -1.28 4.25 6.43
C VAL A 67 -1.58 5.71 6.73
N ASN A 68 -2.84 6.12 6.65
CA ASN A 68 -3.23 7.53 6.85
C ASN A 68 -3.61 7.85 8.30
N LYS A 69 -3.37 6.93 9.25
CA LYS A 69 -3.66 7.11 10.68
C LYS A 69 -2.84 8.24 11.31
N SER A 70 -1.57 8.38 10.92
CA SER A 70 -0.69 9.47 11.40
C SER A 70 0.44 9.79 10.41
N PRO A 71 1.12 10.94 10.54
CA PRO A 71 2.27 11.29 9.71
C PRO A 71 3.42 10.27 9.77
N GLU A 72 3.61 9.63 10.93
CA GLU A 72 4.61 8.57 11.15
C GLU A 72 4.29 7.33 10.30
N HIS A 73 3.01 6.95 10.19
CA HIS A 73 2.58 5.82 9.35
C HIS A 73 2.82 6.11 7.86
N ILE A 74 2.58 7.36 7.43
CA ILE A 74 2.90 7.80 6.06
C ILE A 74 4.41 7.77 5.82
N GLN A 75 5.23 8.13 6.81
CA GLN A 75 6.69 8.08 6.69
C GLN A 75 7.20 6.65 6.64
N ALA A 76 6.67 5.74 7.46
CA ALA A 76 6.99 4.32 7.42
C ALA A 76 6.66 3.71 6.06
N LEU A 77 5.49 4.03 5.49
CA LEU A 77 5.13 3.60 4.13
C LEU A 77 6.16 4.05 3.08
N LYS A 78 6.62 5.31 3.17
CA LYS A 78 7.61 5.85 2.23
C LYS A 78 8.94 5.12 2.33
N ARG A 79 9.44 4.86 3.55
CA ARG A 79 10.67 4.10 3.78
C ARG A 79 10.57 2.70 3.17
N ILE A 80 9.51 1.96 3.51
CA ILE A 80 9.26 0.63 2.97
C ILE A 80 9.17 0.68 1.44
N SER A 81 8.48 1.68 0.88
CA SER A 81 8.37 1.83 -0.57
C SER A 81 9.68 2.22 -1.25
N ASP A 82 10.62 2.86 -0.56
CA ASP A 82 11.92 3.25 -1.11
C ASP A 82 12.93 2.09 -1.00
N GLU A 83 12.75 1.19 -0.04
CA GLU A 83 13.52 -0.06 0.09
C GLU A 83 13.11 -1.13 -0.94
N GLN A 84 11.91 -1.00 -1.52
CA GLN A 84 11.46 -1.88 -2.60
C GLN A 84 12.26 -1.66 -3.89
N SER A 85 12.52 -2.73 -4.62
CA SER A 85 13.06 -2.63 -5.99
C SER A 85 12.09 -1.89 -6.91
N ASP A 86 12.61 -1.20 -7.92
CA ASP A 86 11.78 -0.41 -8.85
C ASP A 86 10.68 -1.25 -9.53
N ALA A 87 10.98 -2.52 -9.83
CA ALA A 87 9.99 -3.46 -10.36
C ALA A 87 8.83 -3.70 -9.39
N ALA A 88 9.13 -3.89 -8.10
CA ALA A 88 8.10 -4.05 -7.07
C ALA A 88 7.31 -2.75 -6.86
N ARG A 89 7.98 -1.59 -6.82
CA ARG A 89 7.32 -0.27 -6.70
C ARG A 89 6.33 -0.01 -7.84
N LEU A 90 6.72 -0.36 -9.07
CA LEU A 90 5.85 -0.23 -10.24
C LEU A 90 4.61 -1.11 -10.14
N GLN A 91 4.72 -2.31 -9.55
CA GLN A 91 3.63 -3.27 -9.39
C GLN A 91 2.72 -2.90 -8.22
N ASP A 92 3.30 -2.68 -7.04
CA ASP A 92 2.61 -2.50 -5.78
C ASP A 92 1.96 -1.11 -5.67
N LYS A 93 2.60 -0.07 -6.26
CA LYS A 93 2.13 1.33 -6.28
C LYS A 93 1.62 1.83 -4.92
N PHE A 94 2.33 1.48 -3.85
CA PHE A 94 1.96 1.84 -2.48
C PHE A 94 1.75 3.33 -2.25
N SER A 95 2.40 4.19 -3.04
CA SER A 95 2.16 5.65 -3.04
C SER A 95 0.70 6.04 -3.26
N ASN A 96 -0.09 5.23 -3.97
CA ASN A 96 -1.52 5.48 -4.21
C ASN A 96 -2.40 5.30 -2.96
N LEU A 97 -1.88 4.67 -1.90
CA LEU A 97 -2.57 4.45 -0.63
C LEU A 97 -2.58 5.70 0.26
N ILE A 98 -1.73 6.69 -0.03
CA ILE A 98 -1.67 7.95 0.73
C ILE A 98 -2.78 8.86 0.22
N ASP A 99 -3.63 9.34 1.13
CA ASP A 99 -4.69 10.28 0.78
C ASP A 99 -4.08 11.65 0.45
N THR A 100 -4.59 12.29 -0.60
CA THR A 100 -4.12 13.61 -1.06
C THR A 100 -4.36 14.71 -0.04
N SER A 101 -5.35 14.57 0.85
CA SER A 101 -5.60 15.51 1.96
C SER A 101 -4.44 15.56 2.96
N CYS A 102 -3.77 14.44 3.22
CA CYS A 102 -2.63 14.31 4.13
C CYS A 102 -1.33 14.92 3.54
N GLN A 103 -1.28 15.18 2.24
CA GLN A 103 -0.15 15.84 1.58
C GLN A 103 -0.17 17.38 1.76
N SER A 104 -1.33 17.97 2.07
CA SER A 104 -1.49 19.42 2.19
C SER A 104 -0.81 20.04 3.43
N ALA A 105 -0.50 19.24 4.45
CA ALA A 105 0.11 19.72 5.69
C ALA A 105 1.57 20.24 5.52
N LYS A 106 2.25 19.92 4.42
CA LYS A 106 3.60 20.46 4.12
C LYS A 106 3.59 21.72 3.26
N SER A 107 2.50 22.03 2.55
CA SER A 107 2.46 23.19 1.65
C SER A 107 2.02 24.49 2.34
N GLY A 108 1.45 24.42 3.55
CA GLY A 108 0.94 25.59 4.28
C GLY A 108 1.99 26.39 5.05
N ILE A 109 3.18 25.81 5.32
CA ILE A 109 4.21 26.45 6.14
C ILE A 109 5.13 27.36 5.30
N ASP A 110 5.31 27.06 4.01
CA ASP A 110 6.21 27.84 3.14
C ASP A 110 5.62 29.18 2.68
N HIS A 111 4.31 29.39 2.83
CA HIS A 111 3.66 30.63 2.40
C HIS A 111 3.60 31.74 3.47
N VAL A 112 3.95 31.45 4.73
CA VAL A 112 3.88 32.45 5.82
C VAL A 112 5.20 33.21 6.02
N LYS A 113 6.30 32.81 5.37
CA LYS A 113 7.63 33.46 5.54
C LYS A 113 8.00 34.48 4.45
N ARG A 114 7.06 34.86 3.57
CA ARG A 114 7.28 35.87 2.50
C ARG A 114 6.21 36.97 2.49
N ARG A 115 5.87 37.51 3.65
CA ARG A 115 5.19 38.82 3.74
C ARG A 115 5.89 39.69 4.76
#